data_AF-A0A084QZL4-F1
#
_entry.id   AF-A0A084QZL4-F1
#
_cell.length_a   1.000
_cell.length_b   1.000
_cell.length_c   1.000
_cell.angle_alpha   90.00
_cell.angle_beta   90.00
_cell.angle_gamma   90.00
#
_symmetry.space_group_name_H-M   'P 1'
#
loop_
_entity.id
_entity.type
_entity.pdbx_description
1 polymer ?
#
loop_
_entity_poly.entity_id
_entity_poly.type
_entity_poly.pdbx_seq_one_letter_code
_entity_poly.pdbx_strand_id
1 'polypeptide(L)'
;MSDMTSRSCRKLAERDILLAEVAKFGHYTDMPCTRCYNAEKRCLIAPGSSRYYKCIRLKKACDGSSVAHSLSRLTKEDAKLEAAEESAVQALAEATARLTRVRKTREALRKRRDEAIRRGLRGLDEEDEVSEEPLIIETQQAVGDLQSMGAFGVVDWDAVGFDFAGPSSETAGSSSGGVVHG
;
A
#
# COMPACT_ATOMS: atom_id res chain seq x y z
N MET A 1 -5.69 53.45 -6.73
CA MET A 1 -6.94 52.70 -6.99
C MET A 1 -7.21 52.46 -8.49
N SER A 2 -6.77 53.34 -9.40
CA SER A 2 -7.00 53.22 -10.86
C SER A 2 -6.30 52.03 -11.54
N ASP A 3 -5.22 51.52 -10.95
CA ASP A 3 -4.34 50.54 -11.59
C ASP A 3 -4.87 49.09 -11.51
N MET A 4 -5.63 48.75 -10.46
CA MET A 4 -6.28 47.44 -10.32
C MET A 4 -7.40 47.25 -11.35
N THR A 5 -8.16 48.30 -11.64
CA THR A 5 -9.24 48.28 -12.64
C THR A 5 -8.67 48.10 -14.05
N SER A 6 -7.53 48.74 -14.36
CA SER A 6 -6.85 48.59 -15.66
C SER A 6 -6.35 47.16 -15.91
N ARG A 7 -5.81 46.50 -14.88
CA ARG A 7 -5.36 45.09 -14.95
C ARG A 7 -6.53 44.12 -15.09
N SER A 8 -7.66 44.40 -14.45
CA SER A 8 -8.87 43.58 -14.57
C SER A 8 -9.45 43.62 -15.98
N CYS A 9 -9.55 44.80 -16.59
CA CYS A 9 -10.04 44.95 -17.97
C CYS A 9 -9.13 44.25 -18.99
N ARG A 10 -7.80 44.34 -18.83
CA ARG A 10 -6.84 43.62 -19.71
C ARG A 10 -7.01 42.10 -19.64
N LYS A 11 -7.13 41.53 -18.43
CA LYS A 11 -7.34 40.09 -18.23
C LYS A 11 -8.67 39.59 -18.82
N LEU A 12 -9.69 40.43 -18.85
CA LEU A 12 -10.97 40.09 -19.48
C LEU A 12 -10.84 40.10 -21.01
N ALA A 13 -10.22 41.13 -21.58
CA ALA A 13 -9.98 41.21 -23.03
C ALA A 13 -9.12 40.06 -23.55
N GLU A 14 -8.04 39.69 -22.84
CA GLU A 14 -7.21 38.52 -23.18
C GLU A 14 -8.02 37.21 -23.19
N ARG A 15 -8.95 37.05 -22.25
CA ARG A 15 -9.83 35.86 -22.22
C ARG A 15 -10.80 35.85 -23.38
N ASP A 16 -11.35 37.01 -23.77
CA ASP A 16 -12.31 37.09 -24.87
C ASP A 16 -11.63 36.81 -26.21
N ILE A 17 -10.40 37.30 -26.42
CA ILE A 17 -9.57 36.95 -27.58
C ILE A 17 -9.30 35.45 -27.61
N LEU A 18 -8.88 34.87 -26.48
CA LEU A 18 -8.62 33.43 -26.39
C LEU A 18 -9.90 32.60 -26.64
N LEU A 19 -11.07 33.06 -26.18
CA LEU A 19 -12.35 32.41 -26.45
C LEU A 19 -12.69 32.42 -27.94
N ALA A 20 -12.49 33.55 -28.61
CA ALA A 20 -12.71 33.67 -30.05
C ALA A 20 -11.77 32.75 -30.84
N GLU A 21 -10.49 32.71 -30.45
CA GLU A 21 -9.49 31.86 -31.09
C GLU A 21 -9.82 30.37 -30.93
N VAL A 22 -10.15 29.92 -29.72
CA VAL A 22 -10.53 28.53 -29.45
C VAL A 22 -11.85 28.17 -30.15
N ALA A 23 -12.80 29.10 -30.27
CA ALA A 23 -14.03 28.86 -31.02
C ALA A 23 -13.78 28.67 -32.52
N LYS A 24 -12.78 29.36 -33.07
CA LYS A 24 -12.48 29.37 -34.51
C LYS A 24 -11.51 28.27 -34.94
N PHE A 25 -10.49 28.01 -34.15
CA PHE A 25 -9.38 27.10 -34.48
C PHE A 25 -9.19 25.96 -33.49
N GLY A 26 -10.12 25.79 -32.56
CA GLY A 26 -10.05 24.72 -31.58
C GLY A 26 -10.24 23.34 -32.19
N HIS A 27 -9.58 22.34 -31.59
CA HIS A 27 -9.80 20.93 -31.87
C HIS A 27 -10.28 20.21 -30.61
N TYR A 28 -11.01 19.12 -30.80
CA TYR A 28 -11.42 18.27 -29.69
C TYR A 28 -10.24 17.40 -29.26
N THR A 29 -10.05 17.27 -27.95
CA THR A 29 -9.10 16.33 -27.37
C THR A 29 -9.81 15.10 -26.84
N ASP A 30 -9.15 13.95 -26.97
CA ASP A 30 -9.56 12.69 -26.36
C ASP A 30 -9.29 12.66 -24.85
N MET A 31 -8.45 13.57 -24.34
CA MET A 31 -8.12 13.70 -22.92
C MET A 31 -8.80 14.95 -22.33
N PRO A 32 -10.07 14.86 -21.88
CA PRO A 32 -10.77 16.00 -21.32
C PRO A 32 -10.19 16.41 -19.96
N CYS A 33 -10.24 17.71 -19.64
CA CYS A 33 -10.03 18.14 -18.25
C CYS A 33 -11.12 17.59 -17.32
N THR A 34 -10.85 17.52 -16.01
CA THR A 34 -11.79 17.00 -15.00
C THR A 34 -13.19 17.61 -15.14
N ARG A 35 -13.27 18.91 -15.42
CA ARG A 35 -14.55 19.62 -15.57
C ARG A 35 -15.33 19.24 -16.84
N CYS A 36 -14.63 18.99 -17.95
CA CYS A 36 -15.26 18.50 -19.18
C CYS A 36 -15.73 17.05 -18.99
N TYR A 37 -14.89 16.23 -18.34
CA TYR A 37 -15.17 14.84 -18.04
C TYR A 37 -16.43 14.70 -17.16
N ASN A 38 -16.48 15.40 -16.03
CA ASN A 38 -17.64 15.40 -15.12
C ASN A 38 -18.92 15.97 -15.74
N ALA A 39 -18.79 16.73 -16.83
CA ALA A 39 -19.92 17.28 -17.57
C ALA A 39 -20.29 16.43 -18.79
N GLU A 40 -19.66 15.26 -18.98
CA GLU A 40 -19.83 14.33 -20.09
C GLU A 40 -19.72 15.01 -21.47
N LYS A 41 -18.79 15.95 -21.61
CA LYS A 41 -18.57 16.69 -22.86
C LYS A 41 -17.13 16.62 -23.31
N ARG A 42 -16.93 16.54 -24.62
CA ARG A 42 -15.61 16.68 -25.24
C ARG A 42 -15.05 18.08 -25.00
N CYS A 43 -13.75 18.12 -24.77
CA CYS A 43 -13.03 19.34 -24.42
C CYS A 43 -12.44 19.95 -25.70
N LEU A 44 -12.67 21.25 -25.92
CA LEU A 44 -12.20 21.99 -27.10
C LEU A 44 -11.01 22.89 -26.70
N ILE A 45 -9.87 22.75 -27.38
CA ILE A 45 -8.64 23.51 -27.09
C ILE A 45 -8.02 24.08 -28.36
N ALA A 46 -7.47 25.28 -28.29
CA ALA A 46 -6.64 25.85 -29.34
C ALA A 46 -5.19 25.35 -29.22
N PRO A 47 -4.45 25.21 -30.34
CA PRO A 47 -3.02 24.92 -30.28
C PRO A 47 -2.29 25.96 -29.41
N GLY A 48 -1.43 25.49 -28.49
CA GLY A 48 -0.66 26.34 -27.58
C GLY A 48 -1.43 26.87 -26.35
N SER A 49 -2.73 26.64 -26.24
CA SER A 49 -3.48 26.96 -25.02
C SER A 49 -3.31 25.86 -23.97
N SER A 50 -3.21 26.22 -22.70
CA SER A 50 -3.33 25.30 -21.56
C SER A 50 -4.75 25.20 -21.01
N ARG A 51 -5.71 25.92 -21.60
CA ARG A 51 -7.10 26.04 -21.12
C ARG A 51 -8.11 25.68 -22.19
N TYR A 52 -9.09 24.85 -21.84
CA TYR A 52 -10.21 24.51 -22.73
C TYR A 52 -11.27 25.61 -22.78
N TYR A 53 -11.97 25.68 -23.92
CA TYR A 53 -13.05 26.62 -24.20
C TYR A 53 -14.01 26.83 -23.02
N LYS A 54 -14.52 25.72 -22.46
CA LYS A 54 -15.52 25.78 -21.38
C LYS A 54 -14.92 26.34 -20.08
N CYS A 55 -13.68 26.02 -19.76
CA CYS A 55 -12.99 26.57 -18.59
C CYS A 55 -12.67 28.06 -18.76
N ILE A 56 -12.34 28.49 -19.98
CA ILE A 56 -12.13 29.91 -20.29
C ILE A 56 -13.46 30.68 -20.12
N ARG A 57 -14.54 30.16 -20.72
CA ARG A 57 -15.91 30.74 -20.67
C ARG A 57 -16.44 30.84 -19.25
N LEU A 58 -16.26 29.81 -18.43
CA LEU A 58 -16.69 29.78 -17.04
C LEU A 58 -15.79 30.60 -16.10
N LYS A 59 -14.69 31.17 -16.60
CA LYS A 59 -13.71 31.92 -15.81
C LYS A 59 -13.08 31.10 -14.67
N LYS A 60 -12.91 29.78 -14.86
CA LYS A 60 -12.38 28.86 -13.84
C LYS A 60 -11.01 28.31 -14.23
N ALA A 61 -10.29 27.78 -13.24
CA ALA A 61 -9.04 27.07 -13.48
C ALA A 61 -9.29 25.81 -14.31
N CYS A 62 -8.29 25.45 -15.12
CA CYS A 62 -8.35 24.34 -16.05
C CYS A 62 -7.15 23.43 -15.79
N ASP A 63 -7.41 22.14 -15.64
CA ASP A 63 -6.45 21.12 -15.23
C ASP A 63 -6.00 20.21 -16.38
N GLY A 64 -6.63 20.24 -17.56
CA GLY A 64 -6.29 19.24 -18.60
C GLY A 64 -4.98 19.44 -19.36
N SER A 65 -4.13 20.41 -18.97
CA SER A 65 -2.70 20.37 -19.34
C SER A 65 -1.83 19.62 -18.32
N SER A 66 -2.36 19.25 -17.15
CA SER A 66 -1.59 18.64 -16.05
C SER A 66 -1.74 17.13 -15.93
N VAL A 67 -2.58 16.49 -16.77
CA VAL A 67 -2.84 15.05 -16.67
C VAL A 67 -1.56 14.23 -16.82
N ALA A 68 -0.64 14.61 -17.70
CA ALA A 68 0.65 13.94 -17.85
C ALA A 68 1.53 14.03 -16.58
N HIS A 69 1.50 15.17 -15.87
CA HIS A 69 2.23 15.34 -14.63
C HIS A 69 1.60 14.52 -13.49
N SER A 70 0.27 14.49 -13.42
CA SER A 70 -0.47 13.66 -12.47
C SER A 70 -0.23 12.16 -12.73
N LEU A 71 -0.31 11.71 -13.98
CA LEU A 71 -0.05 10.32 -14.37
C LEU A 71 1.40 9.93 -14.09
N SER A 72 2.39 10.75 -14.45
CA SER A 72 3.80 10.45 -14.16
C SER A 72 4.12 10.41 -12.66
N ARG A 73 3.37 11.14 -11.82
CA ARG A 73 3.48 11.01 -10.37
C ARG A 73 2.89 9.70 -9.88
N LEU A 74 1.68 9.37 -10.34
CA LEU A 74 0.99 8.12 -9.98
C LEU A 74 1.80 6.89 -10.41
N THR A 75 2.35 6.86 -11.62
CA THR A 75 3.17 5.71 -12.07
C THR A 75 4.45 5.55 -11.27
N LYS A 76 5.05 6.65 -10.79
CA LYS A 76 6.20 6.59 -9.88
C LYS A 76 5.81 6.11 -8.49
N GLU A 77 4.64 6.48 -8.00
CA GLU A 77 4.12 6.00 -6.72
C GLU A 77 3.81 4.50 -6.81
N ASP A 78 3.16 4.08 -7.89
CA ASP A 78 2.85 2.68 -8.19
C ASP A 78 4.12 1.82 -8.28
N ALA A 79 5.12 2.25 -9.06
CA ALA A 79 6.41 1.55 -9.15
C ALA A 79 7.15 1.44 -7.81
N LYS A 80 6.96 2.41 -6.89
CA LYS A 80 7.52 2.32 -5.54
C LYS A 80 6.78 1.31 -4.68
N LEU A 81 5.47 1.21 -4.83
CA LEU A 81 4.65 0.23 -4.11
C LEU A 81 4.99 -1.19 -4.58
N GLU A 82 5.08 -1.41 -5.89
CA GLU A 82 5.52 -2.69 -6.47
C GLU A 82 6.89 -3.13 -5.93
N ALA A 83 7.87 -2.22 -5.89
CA ALA A 83 9.19 -2.54 -5.34
C ALA A 83 9.14 -2.84 -3.83
N ALA A 84 8.27 -2.17 -3.07
CA ALA A 84 8.08 -2.43 -1.65
C ALA A 84 7.38 -3.78 -1.42
N GLU A 85 6.41 -4.14 -2.27
CA GLU A 85 5.73 -5.43 -2.26
C GLU A 85 6.71 -6.56 -2.56
N GLU A 86 7.51 -6.45 -3.63
CA GLU A 86 8.53 -7.45 -3.98
C GLU A 86 9.52 -7.67 -2.82
N SER A 87 9.99 -6.57 -2.19
CA SER A 87 10.87 -6.66 -1.02
C SER A 87 10.19 -7.34 0.18
N ALA A 88 8.91 -7.08 0.42
CA ALA A 88 8.16 -7.70 1.51
C ALA A 88 7.95 -9.20 1.26
N VAL A 89 7.64 -9.59 0.02
CA VAL A 89 7.52 -11.00 -0.39
C VAL A 89 8.85 -11.72 -0.21
N GLN A 90 9.97 -11.10 -0.58
CA GLN A 90 11.29 -11.69 -0.39
C GLN A 90 11.64 -11.89 1.09
N ALA A 91 11.34 -10.91 1.95
CA ALA A 91 11.53 -11.04 3.39
C ALA A 91 10.69 -12.18 3.99
N LEU A 92 9.45 -12.35 3.53
CA LEU A 92 8.56 -13.42 3.97
C LEU A 92 9.10 -14.79 3.53
N ALA A 93 9.59 -14.90 2.30
CA ALA A 93 10.23 -16.11 1.81
C ALA A 93 11.48 -16.49 2.62
N GLU A 94 12.29 -15.51 3.04
CA GLU A 94 13.45 -15.77 3.90
C GLU A 94 13.03 -16.23 5.30
N ALA A 95 12.09 -15.54 5.93
CA ALA A 95 11.62 -15.87 7.27
C ALA A 95 10.97 -17.26 7.31
N THR A 96 10.16 -17.61 6.31
CA THR A 96 9.57 -18.94 6.19
C THR A 96 10.61 -20.04 5.92
N ALA A 97 11.62 -19.78 5.10
CA ALA A 97 12.72 -20.71 4.87
C ALA A 97 13.54 -20.95 6.15
N ARG A 98 13.84 -19.89 6.91
CA ARG A 98 14.50 -19.98 8.22
C ARG A 98 13.67 -20.84 9.18
N LEU A 99 12.39 -20.54 9.35
CA LEU A 99 11.50 -21.30 10.22
C LEU A 99 11.45 -22.79 9.84
N THR A 100 11.43 -23.09 8.54
CA THR A 100 11.46 -24.48 8.04
C THR A 100 12.75 -25.20 8.43
N ARG A 101 13.91 -24.54 8.35
CA ARG A 101 15.19 -25.12 8.78
C ARG A 101 15.17 -25.43 10.27
N VAL A 102 14.70 -24.49 11.09
CA VAL A 102 14.67 -24.70 12.54
C VAL A 102 13.70 -25.82 12.95
N ARG A 103 12.58 -25.97 12.25
CA ARG A 103 11.69 -27.13 12.47
C ARG A 103 12.39 -28.45 12.19
N LYS A 104 13.09 -28.55 11.05
CA LYS A 104 13.83 -29.76 10.66
C LYS A 104 14.94 -30.10 11.67
N THR A 105 15.68 -29.11 12.14
CA THR A 105 16.73 -29.33 13.16
C THR A 105 16.12 -29.78 14.48
N ARG A 106 15.04 -29.14 14.94
CA ARG A 106 14.31 -29.55 16.15
C ARG A 106 13.78 -30.99 16.06
N GLU A 107 13.22 -31.40 14.92
CA GLU A 107 12.78 -32.78 14.72
C GLU A 107 13.94 -33.78 14.75
N ALA A 108 15.07 -33.44 14.14
CA ALA A 108 16.27 -34.27 14.18
C ALA A 108 16.80 -34.44 15.62
N LEU A 109 16.83 -33.36 16.40
CA LEU A 109 17.22 -33.39 17.82
C LEU A 109 16.28 -34.26 18.65
N ARG A 110 14.96 -34.12 18.48
CA ARG A 110 13.97 -34.99 19.14
C ARG A 110 14.23 -36.46 18.84
N LYS A 111 14.44 -36.81 17.57
CA LYS A 111 14.76 -38.20 17.18
C LYS A 111 16.06 -38.71 17.81
N ARG A 112 17.10 -37.88 17.87
CA ARG A 112 18.38 -38.22 18.52
C ARG A 112 18.20 -38.45 20.02
N ARG A 113 17.51 -37.55 20.72
CA ARG A 113 17.17 -37.69 22.14
C ARG A 113 16.43 -39.00 22.41
N ASP A 114 15.41 -39.31 21.61
CA ASP A 114 14.61 -40.52 21.78
C ASP A 114 15.44 -41.80 21.51
N GLU A 115 16.42 -41.74 20.59
CA GLU A 115 17.39 -42.81 20.37
C GLU A 115 18.38 -42.96 21.54
N ALA A 116 18.89 -41.86 22.08
CA ALA A 116 19.80 -41.87 23.23
C ALA A 116 19.14 -42.47 24.47
N ILE A 117 17.85 -42.16 24.71
CA ILE A 117 17.04 -42.79 25.76
C ILE A 117 16.95 -44.30 25.51
N ARG A 118 16.66 -44.74 24.27
CA ARG A 118 16.58 -46.17 23.92
C ARG A 118 17.90 -46.92 24.09
N ARG A 119 19.04 -46.28 23.83
CA ARG A 119 20.39 -46.86 23.97
C ARG A 119 20.94 -46.80 25.40
N GLY A 120 20.23 -46.15 26.33
CA GLY A 120 20.65 -45.98 27.71
C GLY A 120 21.81 -45.00 27.89
N LEU A 121 21.74 -43.84 27.22
CA LEU A 121 22.64 -42.67 27.35
C LEU A 121 24.12 -42.90 26.99
N ARG A 122 24.51 -44.09 26.57
CA ARG A 122 25.91 -44.50 26.34
C ARG A 122 26.62 -43.92 25.11
N GLY A 123 25.95 -43.07 24.32
CA GLY A 123 26.48 -42.49 23.09
C GLY A 123 26.23 -40.99 22.95
N LEU A 124 26.02 -40.27 24.07
CA LEU A 124 25.80 -38.82 24.08
C LEU A 124 27.10 -38.01 24.16
N ASP A 125 28.16 -38.57 24.74
CA ASP A 125 29.40 -37.82 25.02
C ASP A 125 30.28 -37.55 23.78
N GLU A 126 30.01 -38.18 22.63
CA GLU A 126 30.87 -38.08 21.43
C GLU A 126 30.43 -37.03 20.39
N GLU A 127 29.21 -36.46 20.48
CA GLU A 127 28.64 -35.60 19.42
C GLU A 127 27.98 -34.28 19.91
N ASP A 128 28.37 -33.79 21.10
CA ASP A 128 27.84 -32.55 21.69
C ASP A 128 28.46 -31.29 21.05
N GLU A 129 27.87 -30.80 19.95
CA GLU A 129 28.14 -29.43 19.48
C GLU A 129 26.87 -28.64 19.06
N VAL A 130 25.68 -29.23 19.12
CA VAL A 130 24.42 -28.54 18.79
C VAL A 130 23.61 -28.25 20.04
N SER A 131 23.90 -27.12 20.69
CA SER A 131 23.08 -26.62 21.81
C SER A 131 21.65 -26.29 21.33
N GLU A 132 20.64 -26.65 22.12
CA GLU A 132 19.22 -26.39 21.81
C GLU A 132 18.83 -24.91 22.02
N GLU A 133 19.55 -24.17 22.87
CA GLU A 133 19.28 -22.77 23.20
C GLU A 133 19.35 -21.83 21.98
N PRO A 134 20.38 -21.88 21.11
CA PRO A 134 20.44 -21.09 19.88
C PRO A 134 19.22 -21.30 18.96
N LEU A 135 18.69 -22.52 18.89
CA LEU A 135 17.57 -22.86 18.01
C LEU A 135 16.23 -22.34 18.55
N ILE A 136 16.07 -22.28 19.87
CA ILE A 136 14.88 -21.70 20.50
C ILE A 136 14.82 -20.19 20.23
N ILE A 137 15.94 -19.50 20.40
CA ILE A 137 16.06 -18.06 20.12
C ILE A 137 15.79 -17.79 18.63
N GLU A 138 16.37 -18.59 17.73
CA GLU A 138 16.14 -18.46 16.28
C GLU A 138 14.67 -18.72 15.89
N THR A 139 13.99 -19.69 16.54
CA THR A 139 12.53 -19.86 16.32
C THR A 139 11.74 -18.64 16.77
N GLN A 140 12.03 -18.08 17.94
CA GLN A 140 11.29 -16.95 18.48
C GLN A 140 11.48 -15.70 17.62
N GLN A 141 12.69 -15.49 17.11
CA GLN A 141 13.00 -14.41 16.17
C GLN A 141 12.24 -14.60 14.85
N ALA A 142 12.33 -15.78 14.22
CA ALA A 142 11.64 -16.04 12.96
C ALA A 142 10.10 -15.90 13.07
N VAL A 143 9.53 -16.29 14.22
CA VAL A 143 8.10 -16.12 14.49
C VAL A 143 7.74 -14.64 14.73
N GLY A 144 8.56 -13.91 15.49
CA GLY A 144 8.39 -12.48 15.70
C GLY A 144 8.47 -11.67 14.40
N ASP A 145 9.39 -12.03 13.51
CA ASP A 145 9.53 -11.43 12.18
C ASP A 145 8.25 -11.64 11.37
N LEU A 146 7.75 -12.89 11.28
CA LEU A 146 6.50 -13.20 10.58
C LEU A 146 5.28 -12.50 11.19
N GLN A 147 5.23 -12.33 12.51
CA GLN A 147 4.16 -11.62 13.20
C GLN A 147 4.19 -10.13 12.88
N SER A 148 5.38 -9.51 12.88
CA SER A 148 5.56 -8.10 12.54
C SER A 148 5.17 -7.77 11.08
N MET A 149 5.25 -8.77 10.20
CA MET A 149 4.83 -8.67 8.80
C MET A 149 3.31 -8.82 8.60
N GLY A 150 2.52 -9.00 9.65
CA GLY A 150 1.05 -9.05 9.55
C GLY A 150 0.51 -10.37 9.01
N ALA A 151 1.28 -11.47 9.04
CA ALA A 151 0.87 -12.79 8.55
C ALA A 151 -0.25 -13.48 9.39
N PHE A 152 -0.94 -12.75 10.27
CA PHE A 152 -1.93 -13.26 11.22
C PHE A 152 -3.22 -13.81 10.56
N GLY A 153 -3.47 -13.48 9.28
CA GLY A 153 -4.64 -13.95 8.53
C GLY A 153 -4.36 -14.82 7.30
N VAL A 154 -3.09 -15.04 6.96
CA VAL A 154 -2.69 -15.80 5.75
C VAL A 154 -2.13 -17.18 6.11
N VAL A 155 -1.59 -17.32 7.32
CA VAL A 155 -1.03 -18.57 7.85
C VAL A 155 -1.95 -19.06 8.97
N ASP A 156 -2.46 -20.28 8.84
CA ASP A 156 -3.18 -20.98 9.91
C ASP A 156 -2.17 -21.40 10.99
N TRP A 157 -2.12 -20.64 12.09
CA TRP A 157 -1.20 -20.87 13.20
C TRP A 157 -1.60 -22.06 14.08
N ASP A 158 -2.87 -22.49 14.03
CA ASP A 158 -3.34 -23.69 14.72
C ASP A 158 -2.80 -24.95 14.03
N ALA A 159 -2.76 -24.96 12.69
CA ALA A 159 -2.09 -26.00 11.91
C ALA A 159 -0.55 -26.02 12.09
N VAL A 160 0.02 -24.94 12.61
CA VAL A 160 1.45 -24.78 12.94
C VAL A 160 1.78 -25.31 14.35
N GLY A 161 0.79 -25.80 15.11
CA GLY A 161 0.99 -26.50 16.38
C GLY A 161 1.37 -25.58 17.54
N PHE A 162 0.87 -24.34 17.53
CA PHE A 162 1.12 -23.35 18.56
C PHE A 162 -0.20 -22.87 19.17
N ASP A 163 -0.63 -23.49 20.28
CA ASP A 163 -1.72 -23.00 21.14
C ASP A 163 -1.25 -21.72 21.87
N PHE A 164 -1.24 -20.60 21.17
CA PHE A 164 -1.14 -19.30 21.83
C PHE A 164 -2.54 -18.75 22.01
N ALA A 165 -3.00 -18.73 23.26
CA ALA A 165 -4.10 -17.86 23.65
C ALA A 165 -3.65 -16.42 23.37
N GLY A 166 -3.97 -15.91 22.19
CA GLY A 166 -3.80 -14.50 21.86
C GLY A 166 -4.48 -13.65 22.94
N PRO A 167 -4.04 -12.39 23.16
CA PRO A 167 -4.81 -11.48 23.97
C PRO A 167 -6.19 -11.41 23.34
N SER A 168 -7.18 -12.01 24.01
CA SER A 168 -8.57 -11.98 23.62
C SER A 168 -8.88 -10.54 23.26
N SER A 169 -9.26 -10.29 22.01
CA SER A 169 -9.91 -9.04 21.66
C SER A 169 -11.27 -9.06 22.36
N GLU A 170 -11.25 -8.70 23.64
CA GLU A 170 -12.42 -8.27 24.35
C GLU A 170 -12.91 -7.05 23.59
N THR A 171 -13.84 -7.32 22.68
CA THR A 171 -14.75 -6.34 22.13
C THR A 171 -15.56 -5.83 23.32
N ALA A 172 -15.02 -4.81 23.99
CA ALA A 172 -15.74 -4.04 24.99
C ALA A 172 -16.95 -3.42 24.27
N GLY A 173 -18.08 -4.12 24.41
CA GLY A 173 -19.37 -3.72 23.91
C GLY A 173 -19.65 -2.28 24.33
N SER A 174 -19.96 -1.45 23.34
CA SER A 174 -20.48 -0.11 23.56
C SER A 174 -21.78 -0.22 24.35
N SER A 175 -21.71 0.05 25.66
CA SER A 175 -22.88 0.34 26.47
C SER A 175 -23.23 1.82 26.31
N SER A 176 -24.05 2.14 25.30
CA SER A 176 -24.80 3.41 25.26
C SER A 176 -26.22 3.15 25.77
N GLY A 177 -26.53 3.73 26.92
CA GLY A 177 -27.85 3.61 27.56
C GLY A 177 -28.96 4.33 26.80
N GLY A 178 -30.21 3.96 27.12
CA GLY A 178 -31.32 4.90 27.06
C GLY A 178 -32.70 4.37 26.60
N VAL A 179 -33.54 4.09 27.60
CA VAL A 179 -34.93 4.57 27.79
C VAL A 179 -36.15 3.80 27.19
N VAL A 180 -37.11 3.59 28.10
CA VAL A 180 -38.61 3.57 28.07
C VAL A 180 -39.51 2.36 27.71
N HIS A 181 -40.29 2.04 28.76
CA HIS A 181 -41.75 1.79 28.88
C HIS A 181 -42.37 0.42 28.56
N GLY A 182 -43.09 -0.05 29.58
CA GLY A 182 -44.06 -1.15 29.61
C GLY A 182 -44.52 -1.34 31.04
#